data_AF-A0A970LYW3-F1
#
_entry.id   AF-A0A970LYW3-F1
#
_cell.length_a   1.000
_cell.length_b   1.000
_cell.length_c   1.000
_cell.angle_alpha   90.00
_cell.angle_beta   90.00
_cell.angle_gamma   90.00
#
_symmetry.space_group_name_H-M   'P 1'
#
loop_
_entity.id
_entity.type
_entity.pdbx_description
1 polymer ?
#
loop_
_entity_poly.entity_id
_entity_poly.type
_entity_poly.pdbx_seq_one_letter_code
_entity_poly.pdbx_strand_id
1 'polypeptide(L)'
;MKHQFKFNPLATAVLTLLCGHSVSSYAQTADQASSVSHIDNQRLKQSIQETYPGQQFFEQYYVDKATPEAQQQFGNTASSAYCKGAWLTPISSNTVAVDAAEATSTVTADYGHYDPNGDSVLEGNVLIDQQGRQIRADKITIDQTQTFAKAEGRVQMAQAGLLAQSDEINYNLKTQQGDLNNSFYIAEEQHAHGMAEKIARTSTNTMVLNNATYSTCPPEQAPTWKIQANEIKLNQETGRGETRGTKLYVKNVPVMAVPYFNFPIDDRRTTGILTPSFGFTNDGGVELSVPVYLNLAPNYDATVSPRYIGDRGAMLEGEFRYLTENFGSGQIWGGYLASDAKYDDQDRKDLHFLHNWQINNQFSTNLEYNYASDKDYFADLNNNPNSKTDLNLRRAWELNYRNGIPGLKAQLKVEDFQTLDQSIAYEKRPYARLPQFLLNYKTGNPQGFQVEFNNDTAYFKKDIGALDVGEPSGTRIYNDFAVRYNYRNPWSFVIPEVSLRNINTFY
;
A
#
# COMPACT_ATOMS: atom_id res chain seq x y z
N MET A 1 -22.94 28.91 32.18
CA MET A 1 -22.69 30.23 31.56
C MET A 1 -21.59 30.03 30.53
N LYS A 2 -21.86 30.24 29.24
CA LYS A 2 -20.84 30.15 28.18
C LYS A 2 -20.02 31.44 28.20
N HIS A 3 -18.81 31.40 28.76
CA HIS A 3 -17.87 32.52 28.66
C HIS A 3 -16.92 32.26 27.49
N GLN A 4 -17.08 33.02 26.41
CA GLN A 4 -16.09 33.12 25.35
C GLN A 4 -15.02 34.13 25.79
N PHE A 5 -13.80 33.65 26.06
CA PHE A 5 -12.65 34.53 26.21
C PHE A 5 -12.01 34.71 24.83
N LYS A 6 -12.02 35.95 24.32
CA LYS A 6 -11.25 36.38 23.14
C LYS A 6 -10.16 37.34 23.61
N PHE A 7 -8.89 37.04 23.31
CA PHE A 7 -7.84 38.05 23.31
C PHE A 7 -7.99 38.96 22.07
N ASN A 8 -7.86 40.26 22.29
CA ASN A 8 -8.07 41.34 21.32
C ASN A 8 -6.77 41.61 20.51
N PRO A 9 -6.85 42.13 19.27
CA PRO A 9 -6.88 43.60 19.18
C PRO A 9 -7.82 44.18 18.11
N LEU A 10 -8.43 45.31 18.50
CA LEU A 10 -8.99 46.42 17.73
C LEU A 10 -10.38 46.26 17.04
N ALA A 11 -11.33 47.01 17.64
CA ALA A 11 -12.44 47.77 17.05
C ALA A 11 -13.76 47.07 16.64
N THR A 12 -14.80 47.33 17.47
CA THR A 12 -16.09 48.01 17.14
C THR A 12 -16.98 47.40 16.04
N ALA A 13 -18.30 47.20 16.13
CA ALA A 13 -19.37 47.22 17.14
C ALA A 13 -20.68 46.74 16.43
N VAL A 14 -21.78 46.62 17.21
CA VAL A 14 -23.21 46.62 16.82
C VAL A 14 -23.77 45.27 16.32
N LEU A 15 -24.97 44.78 16.67
CA LEU A 15 -25.92 44.94 17.78
C LEU A 15 -27.00 43.85 17.53
N THR A 16 -27.42 43.18 18.62
CA THR A 16 -28.76 42.61 18.92
C THR A 16 -29.48 41.56 18.07
N LEU A 17 -29.85 40.49 18.80
CA LEU A 17 -31.21 39.97 19.08
C LEU A 17 -31.79 38.80 18.24
N LEU A 18 -32.22 37.82 19.06
CA LEU A 18 -33.41 36.94 18.95
C LEU A 18 -33.35 35.74 18.00
N CYS A 19 -33.38 34.53 18.56
CA CYS A 19 -34.63 33.80 18.80
C CYS A 19 -34.38 32.48 19.55
N GLY A 20 -35.41 31.98 20.26
CA GLY A 20 -35.46 30.64 20.85
C GLY A 20 -35.17 29.54 19.82
N HIS A 21 -34.96 28.29 20.21
CA HIS A 21 -36.02 27.37 20.62
C HIS A 21 -35.47 26.29 21.57
N SER A 22 -36.35 25.86 22.47
CA SER A 22 -36.27 24.65 23.27
C SER A 22 -36.16 23.39 22.40
N VAL A 23 -35.28 22.45 22.78
CA VAL A 23 -35.33 21.07 22.29
C VAL A 23 -35.41 20.13 23.49
N SER A 24 -36.44 19.30 23.48
CA SER A 24 -36.85 18.37 24.52
C SER A 24 -35.81 17.27 24.77
N SER A 25 -35.50 17.02 26.03
CA SER A 25 -34.88 15.77 26.47
C SER A 25 -35.94 14.66 26.53
N TYR A 26 -35.69 13.55 25.84
CA TYR A 26 -36.39 12.30 26.12
C TYR A 26 -35.77 11.68 27.37
N ALA A 27 -36.41 11.90 28.52
CA ALA A 27 -36.22 11.06 29.70
C ALA A 27 -37.23 9.92 29.60
N GLN A 28 -36.74 8.70 29.37
CA GLN A 28 -37.56 7.50 29.46
C GLN A 28 -37.78 7.16 30.93
N THR A 29 -39.04 7.00 31.29
CA THR A 29 -39.54 6.72 32.64
C THR A 29 -39.03 5.39 33.18
N ALA A 30 -38.50 5.43 34.40
CA ALA A 30 -38.29 4.27 35.24
C ALA A 30 -39.64 3.82 35.83
N ASP A 31 -39.98 2.55 35.63
CA ASP A 31 -40.79 1.79 36.59
C ASP A 31 -40.65 0.31 36.26
N GLN A 32 -39.94 -0.43 37.11
CA GLN A 32 -40.33 -1.72 37.70
C GLN A 32 -39.23 -2.14 38.68
N ALA A 33 -39.50 -1.96 39.96
CA ALA A 33 -38.71 -2.51 41.05
C ALA A 33 -38.91 -4.03 41.13
N SER A 34 -37.82 -4.81 41.23
CA SER A 34 -37.64 -5.93 42.20
C SER A 34 -36.47 -6.85 41.84
N SER A 35 -35.32 -6.64 42.49
CA SER A 35 -34.48 -7.68 43.12
C SER A 35 -33.13 -7.04 43.46
N VAL A 36 -32.97 -6.59 44.70
CA VAL A 36 -31.67 -6.12 45.20
C VAL A 36 -30.80 -7.34 45.44
N SER A 37 -29.99 -7.73 44.46
CA SER A 37 -28.77 -8.48 44.74
C SER A 37 -27.78 -7.50 45.36
N HIS A 38 -27.34 -7.77 46.59
CA HIS A 38 -26.18 -7.09 47.16
C HIS A 38 -24.99 -7.29 46.22
N ILE A 39 -24.73 -6.28 45.39
CA ILE A 39 -23.52 -6.21 44.59
C ILE A 39 -22.39 -5.89 45.58
N ASP A 40 -21.61 -6.91 45.87
CA ASP A 40 -20.39 -6.78 46.65
C ASP A 40 -19.36 -5.99 45.82
N ASN A 41 -19.28 -4.68 46.08
CA ASN A 41 -18.34 -3.77 45.43
C ASN A 41 -16.88 -4.20 45.59
N GLN A 42 -16.54 -5.06 46.57
CA GLN A 42 -15.18 -5.61 46.68
C GLN A 42 -14.93 -6.74 45.68
N ARG A 43 -15.93 -7.57 45.38
CA ARG A 43 -15.83 -8.59 44.31
C ARG A 43 -15.80 -7.98 42.91
N LEU A 44 -16.56 -6.90 42.66
CA LEU A 44 -16.46 -6.15 41.40
C LEU A 44 -15.10 -5.46 41.25
N LYS A 45 -14.53 -4.93 42.33
CA LYS A 45 -13.16 -4.37 42.30
C LYS A 45 -12.10 -5.45 42.08
N GLN A 46 -12.30 -6.68 42.55
CA GLN A 46 -11.41 -7.81 42.25
C GLN A 46 -11.57 -8.38 40.83
N SER A 47 -12.74 -8.24 40.19
CA SER A 47 -12.94 -8.65 38.80
C SER A 47 -12.44 -7.63 37.75
N ILE A 48 -12.03 -6.43 38.19
CA ILE A 48 -11.45 -5.39 37.34
C ILE A 48 -9.94 -5.31 37.63
N GLN A 49 -9.25 -6.43 37.49
CA GLN A 49 -7.81 -6.38 37.23
C GLN A 49 -7.66 -6.36 35.72
N GLU A 50 -7.21 -5.23 35.18
CA GLU A 50 -6.81 -5.16 33.77
C GLU A 50 -5.84 -6.30 33.49
N THR A 51 -6.20 -7.19 32.56
CA THR A 51 -5.29 -8.27 32.14
C THR A 51 -4.20 -7.72 31.23
N TYR A 52 -4.47 -6.58 30.59
CA TYR A 52 -3.55 -5.81 29.75
C TYR A 52 -3.62 -4.31 30.10
N PRO A 53 -2.49 -3.61 30.27
CA PRO A 53 -2.51 -2.19 30.60
C PRO A 53 -3.24 -1.36 29.54
N GLY A 54 -4.21 -0.55 29.97
CA GLY A 54 -4.99 0.32 29.08
C GLY A 54 -6.12 -0.39 28.34
N GLN A 55 -6.43 -1.65 28.69
CA GLN A 55 -7.50 -2.42 28.08
C GLN A 55 -8.85 -1.67 28.11
N GLN A 56 -9.19 -1.05 29.25
CA GLN A 56 -10.44 -0.29 29.37
C GLN A 56 -10.50 0.89 28.40
N PHE A 57 -9.37 1.58 28.21
CA PHE A 57 -9.27 2.67 27.27
C PHE A 57 -9.47 2.18 25.83
N PHE A 58 -8.79 1.10 25.43
CA PHE A 58 -8.91 0.58 24.08
C PHE A 58 -10.31 0.05 23.75
N GLU A 59 -10.93 -0.70 24.67
CA GLU A 59 -12.28 -1.25 24.50
C GLU A 59 -13.34 -0.15 24.30
N GLN A 60 -13.14 1.05 24.86
CA GLN A 60 -14.05 2.18 24.67
C GLN A 60 -14.13 2.66 23.21
N TYR A 61 -13.05 2.48 22.43
CA TYR A 61 -12.93 3.00 21.07
C TYR A 61 -12.84 1.91 20.01
N TYR A 62 -12.96 0.64 20.39
CA TYR A 62 -12.98 -0.50 19.47
C TYR A 62 -14.39 -1.06 19.35
N VAL A 63 -14.99 -0.92 18.16
CA VAL A 63 -16.38 -1.33 17.89
C VAL A 63 -16.44 -2.44 16.85
N ASP A 64 -17.56 -3.16 16.79
CA ASP A 64 -17.83 -4.06 15.68
C ASP A 64 -17.98 -3.26 14.38
N LYS A 65 -17.41 -3.74 13.27
CA LYS A 65 -17.50 -3.07 11.97
C LYS A 65 -18.94 -2.97 11.43
N ALA A 66 -19.85 -3.79 11.94
CA ALA A 66 -21.26 -3.77 11.59
C ALA A 66 -22.06 -2.64 12.27
N THR A 67 -21.48 -1.92 13.24
CA THR A 67 -22.20 -0.82 13.90
C THR A 67 -22.46 0.33 12.93
N PRO A 68 -23.59 1.05 13.06
CA PRO A 68 -23.92 2.18 12.19
C PRO A 68 -22.83 3.25 12.15
N GLU A 69 -22.18 3.51 13.29
CA GLU A 69 -21.12 4.51 13.42
C GLU A 69 -19.89 4.12 12.59
N ALA A 70 -19.47 2.86 12.65
CA ALA A 70 -18.37 2.34 11.83
C ALA A 70 -18.70 2.37 10.34
N GLN A 71 -19.94 2.03 9.97
CA GLN A 71 -20.39 2.07 8.57
C GLN A 71 -20.45 3.50 8.03
N GLN A 72 -20.84 4.49 8.83
CA GLN A 72 -20.83 5.89 8.42
C GLN A 72 -19.41 6.44 8.22
N GLN A 73 -18.48 6.06 9.10
CA GLN A 73 -17.12 6.58 9.06
C GLN A 73 -16.25 5.92 7.98
N PHE A 74 -16.39 4.60 7.79
CA PHE A 74 -15.52 3.83 6.90
C PHE A 74 -16.22 3.25 5.66
N GLY A 75 -17.55 3.31 5.55
CA GLY A 75 -18.30 2.76 4.42
C GLY A 75 -17.99 1.28 4.14
N ASN A 76 -17.87 0.91 2.85
CA ASN A 76 -17.46 -0.43 2.41
C ASN A 76 -15.95 -0.70 2.52
N THR A 77 -15.16 0.27 2.99
CA THR A 77 -13.69 0.19 3.05
C THR A 77 -13.17 -0.55 4.28
N ALA A 78 -14.03 -0.86 5.26
CA ALA A 78 -13.73 -1.75 6.39
C ALA A 78 -13.69 -3.26 5.99
N SER A 79 -13.30 -3.56 4.74
CA SER A 79 -13.55 -4.83 4.03
C SER A 79 -12.53 -5.94 4.29
N SER A 80 -11.59 -5.78 5.23
CA SER A 80 -10.80 -6.92 5.69
C SER A 80 -11.77 -7.95 6.29
N ALA A 81 -11.93 -9.09 5.61
CA ALA A 81 -12.73 -10.21 6.10
C ALA A 81 -12.19 -10.75 7.45
N TYR A 82 -10.92 -10.47 7.74
CA TYR A 82 -10.19 -10.97 8.89
C TYR A 82 -10.28 -10.07 10.13
N CYS A 83 -10.55 -8.77 9.96
CA CYS A 83 -10.73 -7.84 11.08
C CYS A 83 -12.18 -7.91 11.59
N LYS A 84 -12.35 -8.18 12.89
CA LYS A 84 -13.68 -8.27 13.54
C LYS A 84 -14.26 -6.91 13.91
N GLY A 85 -13.41 -5.92 14.21
CA GLY A 85 -13.84 -4.57 14.60
C GLY A 85 -13.00 -3.46 13.96
N ALA A 86 -13.38 -2.23 14.29
CA ALA A 86 -12.77 -0.99 13.81
C ALA A 86 -12.52 -0.03 14.99
N TRP A 87 -11.49 0.79 14.86
CA TRP A 87 -11.23 1.88 15.80
C TRP A 87 -12.09 3.09 15.44
N LEU A 88 -12.78 3.68 16.40
CA LEU A 88 -13.53 4.93 16.24
C LEU A 88 -12.96 5.97 17.19
N THR A 89 -12.19 6.91 16.66
CA THR A 89 -11.69 8.03 17.47
C THR A 89 -12.65 9.23 17.42
N PRO A 90 -12.61 10.15 18.40
CA PRO A 90 -13.49 11.32 18.42
C PRO A 90 -13.33 12.25 17.21
N ILE A 91 -12.17 12.23 16.56
CA ILE A 91 -11.87 13.02 15.36
C ILE A 91 -11.41 12.05 14.28
N SER A 92 -12.22 11.85 13.23
CA SER A 92 -11.92 10.94 12.12
C SER A 92 -10.57 11.23 11.45
N SER A 93 -9.91 10.17 10.96
CA SER A 93 -8.67 10.27 10.14
C SER A 93 -8.79 11.19 8.93
N ASN A 94 -9.99 11.32 8.34
CA ASN A 94 -10.24 12.17 7.18
C ASN A 94 -10.37 13.67 7.53
N THR A 95 -10.37 14.01 8.82
CA THR A 95 -10.51 15.40 9.28
C THR A 95 -9.16 16.10 9.26
N VAL A 96 -9.01 17.08 8.37
CA VAL A 96 -7.80 17.92 8.31
C VAL A 96 -7.88 19.02 9.38
N ALA A 97 -6.93 19.02 10.30
CA ALA A 97 -6.81 20.09 11.29
C ALA A 97 -6.30 21.38 10.61
N VAL A 98 -7.00 22.50 10.82
CA VAL A 98 -6.58 23.84 10.38
C VAL A 98 -5.30 24.24 11.12
N ASP A 99 -4.49 25.16 10.59
CA ASP A 99 -3.31 25.67 11.30
C ASP A 99 -3.69 26.18 12.72
N ALA A 100 -2.83 25.91 13.70
CA ALA A 100 -3.07 26.31 15.09
C ALA A 100 -3.22 27.82 15.26
N ALA A 101 -2.53 28.62 14.44
CA ALA A 101 -2.58 30.08 14.49
C ALA A 101 -3.86 30.66 13.88
N GLU A 102 -4.53 29.92 12.99
CA GLU A 102 -5.72 30.38 12.26
C GLU A 102 -7.04 29.83 12.85
N ALA A 103 -6.95 28.75 13.60
CA ALA A 103 -8.12 28.08 14.16
C ALA A 103 -8.63 28.76 15.44
N THR A 104 -9.95 28.87 15.56
CA THR A 104 -10.58 29.34 16.80
C THR A 104 -10.71 28.17 17.78
N SER A 105 -10.22 28.37 19.01
CA SER A 105 -10.38 27.40 20.10
C SER A 105 -11.58 27.79 20.97
N THR A 106 -12.42 26.81 21.30
CA THR A 106 -13.46 26.91 22.31
C THR A 106 -13.00 26.18 23.55
N VAL A 107 -12.99 26.85 24.70
CA VAL A 107 -12.58 26.26 25.96
C VAL A 107 -13.78 26.22 26.91
N THR A 108 -14.05 25.07 27.50
CA THR A 108 -15.07 24.88 28.53
C THR A 108 -14.48 24.17 29.74
N ALA A 109 -14.82 24.62 30.94
CA ALA A 109 -14.46 24.01 32.22
C ALA A 109 -15.55 24.34 33.25
N ASP A 110 -15.59 23.59 34.35
CA ASP A 110 -16.49 23.87 35.48
C ASP A 110 -16.04 25.13 36.24
N TYR A 111 -14.72 25.32 36.37
CA TYR A 111 -14.09 26.49 36.98
C TYR A 111 -12.97 27.03 36.10
N GLY A 112 -12.87 28.36 36.04
CA GLY A 112 -11.81 29.05 35.31
C GLY A 112 -11.35 30.27 36.08
N HIS A 113 -10.05 30.33 36.35
CA HIS A 113 -9.35 31.47 36.92
C HIS A 113 -8.31 31.96 35.93
N TYR A 114 -8.46 33.20 35.47
CA TYR A 114 -7.50 33.85 34.59
C TYR A 114 -6.74 34.92 35.37
N ASP A 115 -5.42 34.78 35.42
CA ASP A 115 -4.50 35.77 35.98
C ASP A 115 -3.43 36.12 34.94
N PRO A 116 -3.36 37.37 34.45
CA PRO A 116 -2.32 37.80 33.52
C PRO A 116 -0.93 37.93 34.16
N ASN A 117 -0.84 38.03 35.49
CA ASN A 117 0.41 38.22 36.24
C ASN A 117 0.78 37.00 37.10
N GLY A 118 -0.02 35.95 37.04
CA GLY A 118 0.09 34.72 37.82
C GLY A 118 -0.37 33.52 37.00
N ASP A 119 -0.53 32.37 37.65
CA ASP A 119 -0.97 31.17 36.96
C ASP A 119 -2.46 31.23 36.63
N SER A 120 -2.81 30.90 35.39
CA SER A 120 -4.19 30.72 34.96
C SER A 120 -4.59 29.26 35.06
N VAL A 121 -5.74 28.97 35.66
CA VAL A 121 -6.18 27.59 35.98
C VAL A 121 -7.57 27.34 35.42
N LEU A 122 -7.73 26.21 34.74
CA LEU A 122 -9.01 25.62 34.35
C LEU A 122 -9.17 24.30 35.08
N GLU A 123 -10.31 24.07 35.71
CA GLU A 123 -10.53 22.88 36.54
C GLU A 123 -11.95 22.34 36.37
N GLY A 124 -12.07 21.02 36.35
CA GLY A 124 -13.32 20.28 36.17
C GLY A 124 -13.75 20.19 34.71
N ASN A 125 -13.74 18.97 34.17
CA ASN A 125 -14.20 18.64 32.81
C ASN A 125 -13.67 19.59 31.73
N VAL A 126 -12.37 19.91 31.79
CA VAL A 126 -11.76 20.85 30.87
C VAL A 126 -11.78 20.22 29.47
N LEU A 127 -12.36 20.94 28.51
CA LEU A 127 -12.42 20.59 27.11
C LEU A 127 -11.95 21.79 26.29
N ILE A 128 -10.90 21.58 25.51
CA ILE A 128 -10.44 22.50 24.48
C ILE A 128 -10.81 21.87 23.15
N ASP A 129 -11.71 22.53 22.43
CA ASP A 129 -12.16 22.12 21.11
C ASP A 129 -11.71 23.14 20.06
N GLN A 130 -10.94 22.68 19.09
CA GLN A 130 -10.39 23.46 18.01
C GLN A 130 -10.64 22.69 16.71
N GLN A 131 -10.84 23.36 15.57
CA GLN A 131 -11.23 22.65 14.34
C GLN A 131 -10.25 21.51 13.98
N GLY A 132 -10.71 20.27 14.09
CA GLY A 132 -9.94 19.04 13.86
C GLY A 132 -9.03 18.59 15.01
N ARG A 133 -9.14 19.19 16.20
CA ARG A 133 -8.33 18.89 17.40
C ARG A 133 -9.15 19.01 18.68
N GLN A 134 -9.00 18.04 19.56
CA GLN A 134 -9.66 18.06 20.86
C GLN A 134 -8.68 17.70 21.97
N ILE A 135 -8.72 18.43 23.07
CA ILE A 135 -8.00 18.10 24.31
C ILE A 135 -8.99 18.07 25.47
N ARG A 136 -8.92 17.02 26.29
CA ARG A 136 -9.69 16.87 27.53
C ARG A 136 -8.74 16.68 28.70
N ALA A 137 -9.05 17.26 29.85
CA ALA A 137 -8.29 17.05 31.09
C ALA A 137 -9.16 17.37 32.31
N ASP A 138 -8.75 16.92 33.49
CA ASP A 138 -9.39 17.30 34.75
C ASP A 138 -8.94 18.70 35.19
N LYS A 139 -7.67 19.06 34.93
CA LYS A 139 -7.11 20.38 35.22
C LYS A 139 -6.11 20.82 34.15
N ILE A 140 -6.13 22.09 33.79
CA ILE A 140 -5.12 22.73 32.96
C ILE A 140 -4.59 23.98 33.68
N THR A 141 -3.28 24.07 33.85
CA THR A 141 -2.59 25.23 34.42
C THR A 141 -1.71 25.86 33.36
N ILE A 142 -1.86 27.15 33.12
CA ILE A 142 -0.99 27.96 32.26
C ILE A 142 -0.15 28.83 33.18
N ASP A 143 1.16 28.78 33.03
CA ASP A 143 2.08 29.50 33.89
C ASP A 143 1.97 31.02 33.72
N GLN A 144 2.45 31.77 34.71
CA GLN A 144 2.54 33.24 34.66
C GLN A 144 3.25 33.80 33.43
N THR A 145 4.15 33.04 32.79
CA THR A 145 4.84 33.48 31.56
C THR A 145 4.02 33.27 30.30
N GLN A 146 2.85 32.63 30.43
CA GLN A 146 1.97 32.18 29.35
C GLN A 146 2.71 31.39 28.27
N THR A 147 3.75 30.66 28.69
CA THR A 147 4.61 29.88 27.79
C THR A 147 4.43 28.39 28.01
N PHE A 148 4.14 27.96 29.24
CA PHE A 148 3.97 26.56 29.59
C PHE A 148 2.54 26.29 30.01
N ALA A 149 1.95 25.26 29.41
CA ALA A 149 0.67 24.71 29.80
C ALA A 149 0.89 23.28 30.33
N LYS A 150 0.35 23.00 31.51
CA LYS A 150 0.34 21.69 32.14
C LYS A 150 -1.09 21.18 32.21
N ALA A 151 -1.37 20.02 31.64
CA ALA A 151 -2.66 19.35 31.77
C ALA A 151 -2.50 18.09 32.63
N GLU A 152 -3.40 17.87 33.56
CA GLU A 152 -3.35 16.78 34.53
C GLU A 152 -4.71 16.10 34.67
N GLY A 153 -4.69 14.79 34.87
CA GLY A 153 -5.88 13.97 35.13
C GLY A 153 -6.64 13.61 33.87
N ARG A 154 -6.60 12.31 33.52
CA ARG A 154 -7.30 11.70 32.37
C ARG A 154 -7.14 12.53 31.09
N VAL A 155 -5.90 12.94 30.81
CA VAL A 155 -5.65 13.81 29.67
C VAL A 155 -5.88 13.02 28.40
N GLN A 156 -6.74 13.52 27.52
CA GLN A 156 -6.99 12.91 26.21
C GLN A 156 -6.74 13.92 25.11
N MET A 157 -6.02 13.52 24.07
CA MET A 157 -5.77 14.32 22.88
C MET A 157 -6.24 13.56 21.65
N ALA A 158 -7.09 14.18 20.84
CA ALA A 158 -7.60 13.62 19.59
C ALA A 158 -7.33 14.55 18.41
N GLN A 159 -6.80 14.01 17.32
CA GLN A 159 -6.55 14.73 16.07
C GLN A 159 -6.44 13.75 14.90
N ALA A 160 -7.21 13.96 13.84
CA ALA A 160 -7.08 13.25 12.56
C ALA A 160 -6.87 11.72 12.71
N GLY A 161 -7.76 11.04 13.44
CA GLY A 161 -7.70 9.58 13.63
C GLY A 161 -6.72 9.12 14.70
N LEU A 162 -5.94 10.02 15.30
CA LEU A 162 -5.08 9.74 16.44
C LEU A 162 -5.82 10.08 17.72
N LEU A 163 -5.76 9.18 18.70
CA LEU A 163 -6.23 9.42 20.06
C LEU A 163 -5.15 8.96 21.04
N ALA A 164 -4.75 9.83 21.96
CA ALA A 164 -3.87 9.50 23.07
C ALA A 164 -4.56 9.76 24.41
N GLN A 165 -4.36 8.88 25.38
CA GLN A 165 -4.72 9.09 26.78
C GLN A 165 -3.47 9.00 27.65
N SER A 166 -3.28 9.97 28.55
CA SER A 166 -2.06 10.12 29.34
C SER A 166 -2.37 10.68 30.73
N ASP A 167 -1.45 10.47 31.68
CA ASP A 167 -1.58 10.99 33.04
C ASP A 167 -1.41 12.52 33.08
N GLU A 168 -0.44 13.01 32.31
CA GLU A 168 -0.01 14.40 32.29
C GLU A 168 0.48 14.81 30.90
N ILE A 169 0.26 16.08 30.56
CA ILE A 169 0.90 16.75 29.43
C ILE A 169 1.64 17.99 29.93
N ASN A 170 2.91 18.12 29.54
CA ASN A 170 3.64 19.38 29.61
C ASN A 170 3.82 19.93 28.21
N TYR A 171 3.37 21.16 27.96
CA TYR A 171 3.38 21.75 26.63
C TYR A 171 3.91 23.18 26.63
N ASN A 172 4.83 23.47 25.72
CA ASN A 172 5.32 24.82 25.47
C ASN A 172 4.52 25.44 24.32
N LEU A 173 3.71 26.45 24.64
CA LEU A 173 2.83 27.14 23.71
C LEU A 173 3.59 27.91 22.61
N LYS A 174 4.84 28.32 22.86
CA LYS A 174 5.66 29.07 21.89
C LYS A 174 6.38 28.15 20.91
N THR A 175 7.03 27.10 21.41
CA THR A 175 7.80 26.16 20.57
C THR A 175 6.94 25.04 20.00
N GLN A 176 5.69 24.90 20.46
CA GLN A 176 4.76 23.82 20.11
C GLN A 176 5.33 22.42 20.42
N GLN A 177 6.21 22.35 21.40
CA GLN A 177 6.81 21.11 21.90
C GLN A 177 6.07 20.68 23.16
N GLY A 178 6.04 19.39 23.42
CA GLY A 178 5.49 18.89 24.66
C GLY A 178 5.72 17.41 24.84
N ASP A 179 5.42 16.93 26.03
CA ASP A 179 5.50 15.53 26.38
C ASP A 179 4.23 15.04 27.06
N LEU A 180 3.84 13.83 26.68
CA LEU A 180 2.85 13.02 27.36
C LEU A 180 3.55 11.90 28.11
N ASN A 181 3.18 11.66 29.37
CA ASN A 181 3.74 10.58 30.19
C ASN A 181 2.70 9.48 30.43
N ASN A 182 3.15 8.22 30.46
CA ASN A 182 2.33 7.00 30.59
C ASN A 182 1.13 6.99 29.63
N SER A 183 1.43 6.99 28.33
CA SER A 183 0.44 7.23 27.29
C SER A 183 -0.03 5.93 26.65
N PHE A 184 -1.34 5.78 26.52
CA PHE A 184 -1.97 4.85 25.59
C PHE A 184 -2.34 5.62 24.32
N TYR A 185 -2.22 4.98 23.16
CA TYR A 185 -2.57 5.61 21.89
C TYR A 185 -3.27 4.67 20.92
N ILE A 186 -4.10 5.25 20.08
CA ILE A 186 -4.83 4.62 18.98
C ILE A 186 -4.53 5.40 17.71
N ALA A 187 -4.27 4.67 16.63
CA ALA A 187 -4.08 5.19 15.29
C ALA A 187 -5.09 4.52 14.36
N GLU A 188 -6.18 5.23 14.10
CA GLU A 188 -7.36 4.75 13.37
C GLU A 188 -7.02 4.28 11.96
N GLU A 189 -6.27 5.09 11.22
CA GLU A 189 -5.89 4.85 9.82
C GLU A 189 -4.99 3.62 9.66
N GLN A 190 -4.03 3.42 10.57
CA GLN A 190 -3.14 2.26 10.57
C GLN A 190 -3.75 1.03 11.25
N HIS A 191 -4.99 1.15 11.74
CA HIS A 191 -5.68 0.13 12.55
C HIS A 191 -4.83 -0.37 13.72
N ALA A 192 -4.11 0.54 14.37
CA ALA A 192 -3.09 0.21 15.34
C ALA A 192 -3.36 0.85 16.71
N HIS A 193 -2.79 0.25 17.74
CA HIS A 193 -2.77 0.78 19.10
C HIS A 193 -1.48 0.41 19.81
N GLY A 194 -1.25 1.07 20.95
CA GLY A 194 -0.05 0.86 21.73
C GLY A 194 0.00 1.67 23.01
N MET A 195 1.06 1.44 23.76
CA MET A 195 1.42 2.25 24.92
C MET A 195 2.86 2.76 24.78
N ALA A 196 3.17 3.88 25.40
CA ALA A 196 4.52 4.41 25.52
C ALA A 196 4.68 5.06 26.91
N GLU A 197 5.85 4.87 27.52
CA GLU A 197 6.17 5.52 28.79
C GLU A 197 6.23 7.03 28.63
N LYS A 198 6.74 7.50 27.49
CA LYS A 198 6.77 8.92 27.13
C LYS A 198 6.54 9.11 25.64
N ILE A 199 5.71 10.07 25.27
CA ILE A 199 5.54 10.55 23.90
C ILE A 199 5.93 12.02 23.88
N ALA A 200 7.06 12.35 23.28
CA ALA A 200 7.59 13.71 23.20
C ALA A 200 7.49 14.24 21.77
N ARG A 201 6.84 15.38 21.59
CA ARG A 201 6.92 16.19 20.38
C ARG A 201 8.12 17.11 20.50
N THR A 202 9.24 16.74 19.86
CA THR A 202 10.49 17.50 19.94
C THR A 202 10.55 18.67 18.94
N SER A 203 9.71 18.64 17.91
CA SER A 203 9.52 19.74 16.95
C SER A 203 8.14 19.64 16.31
N THR A 204 7.77 20.60 15.47
CA THR A 204 6.48 20.58 14.76
C THR A 204 6.27 19.30 13.95
N ASN A 205 7.34 18.69 13.43
CA ASN A 205 7.28 17.51 12.54
C ASN A 205 7.89 16.24 13.15
N THR A 206 8.44 16.28 14.38
CA THR A 206 9.14 15.14 14.99
C THR A 206 8.52 14.75 16.31
N MET A 207 8.19 13.45 16.42
CA MET A 207 7.69 12.82 17.64
C MET A 207 8.61 11.67 18.03
N VAL A 208 8.84 11.50 19.33
CA VAL A 208 9.67 10.43 19.90
C VAL A 208 8.85 9.71 20.95
N LEU A 209 8.68 8.40 20.79
CA LEU A 209 8.03 7.54 21.76
C LEU A 209 9.10 6.69 22.45
N ASN A 210 9.18 6.73 23.78
CA ASN A 210 10.10 5.93 24.57
C ASN A 210 9.37 4.74 25.20
N ASN A 211 10.04 3.58 25.19
CA ASN A 211 9.51 2.30 25.69
C ASN A 211 8.10 2.03 25.13
N ALA A 212 7.98 2.12 23.81
CA ALA A 212 6.72 2.06 23.10
C ALA A 212 6.40 0.64 22.64
N THR A 213 5.11 0.33 22.58
CA THR A 213 4.57 -0.91 22.00
C THR A 213 3.64 -0.58 20.84
N TYR A 214 3.56 -1.47 19.85
CA TYR A 214 2.70 -1.32 18.68
C TYR A 214 2.07 -2.67 18.31
N SER A 215 0.76 -2.69 18.08
CA SER A 215 0.05 -3.86 17.56
C SER A 215 -1.15 -3.43 16.71
N THR A 216 -1.47 -4.22 15.69
CA THR A 216 -2.74 -4.10 14.95
C THR A 216 -3.74 -5.20 15.35
N CYS A 217 -3.43 -6.01 16.36
CA CYS A 217 -4.39 -6.95 16.92
C CYS A 217 -5.55 -6.19 17.57
N PRO A 218 -6.77 -6.75 17.60
CA PRO A 218 -7.85 -6.23 18.42
C PRO A 218 -7.41 -6.08 19.90
N PRO A 219 -8.05 -5.20 20.67
CA PRO A 219 -7.83 -5.10 22.10
C PRO A 219 -8.42 -6.32 22.81
N GLU A 220 -7.66 -7.41 22.81
CA GLU A 220 -7.89 -8.60 23.62
C GLU A 220 -7.02 -8.53 24.89
N GLN A 221 -7.26 -9.43 25.86
CA GLN A 221 -6.47 -9.53 27.10
C GLN A 221 -4.95 -9.66 26.89
N ALA A 222 -4.50 -10.12 25.71
CA ALA A 222 -3.12 -9.99 25.27
C ALA A 222 -3.07 -10.09 23.74
N PRO A 223 -2.38 -9.17 23.05
CA PRO A 223 -2.29 -9.23 21.60
C PRO A 223 -1.51 -10.48 21.15
N THR A 224 -1.96 -11.11 20.07
CA THR A 224 -1.28 -12.29 19.50
C THR A 224 0.15 -11.97 19.07
N TRP A 225 0.39 -10.73 18.63
CA TRP A 225 1.72 -10.20 18.40
C TRP A 225 1.81 -8.73 18.81
N LYS A 226 2.99 -8.30 19.23
CA LYS A 226 3.30 -6.88 19.45
C LYS A 226 4.76 -6.60 19.15
N ILE A 227 5.03 -5.39 18.71
CA ILE A 227 6.37 -4.83 18.65
C ILE A 227 6.59 -4.04 19.94
N GLN A 228 7.78 -4.14 20.53
CA GLN A 228 8.23 -3.28 21.61
C GLN A 228 9.58 -2.67 21.22
N ALA A 229 9.71 -1.36 21.33
CA ALA A 229 10.95 -0.64 21.02
C ALA A 229 11.32 0.30 22.17
N ASN A 230 12.62 0.45 22.42
CA ASN A 230 13.12 1.38 23.45
C ASN A 230 12.88 2.84 23.01
N GLU A 231 12.97 3.09 21.71
CA GLU A 231 12.72 4.39 21.10
C GLU A 231 12.10 4.21 19.72
N ILE A 232 11.06 5.00 19.42
CA ILE A 232 10.47 5.16 18.09
C ILE A 232 10.47 6.66 17.78
N LYS A 233 11.22 7.07 16.77
CA LYS A 233 11.26 8.45 16.27
C LYS A 233 10.49 8.54 14.96
N LEU A 234 9.44 9.35 14.92
CA LEU A 234 8.65 9.62 13.73
C LEU A 234 8.95 11.03 13.24
N ASN A 235 9.36 11.16 11.98
CA ASN A 235 9.65 12.44 11.34
C ASN A 235 8.76 12.62 10.10
N GLN A 236 7.77 13.51 10.21
CA GLN A 236 6.81 13.82 9.15
C GLN A 236 7.45 14.57 7.97
N GLU A 237 8.51 15.35 8.22
CA GLU A 237 9.21 16.08 7.17
C GLU A 237 9.92 15.11 6.21
N THR A 238 10.65 14.14 6.76
CA THR A 238 11.34 13.12 5.95
C THR A 238 10.46 11.94 5.56
N GLY A 239 9.31 11.75 6.21
CA GLY A 239 8.42 10.60 5.98
C GLY A 239 8.99 9.30 6.54
N ARG A 240 9.81 9.39 7.60
CA ARG A 240 10.52 8.24 8.18
C ARG A 240 10.19 8.01 9.64
N GLY A 241 9.99 6.75 9.97
CA GLY A 241 10.00 6.21 11.31
C GLY A 241 11.29 5.44 11.56
N GLU A 242 11.95 5.70 12.67
CA GLU A 242 13.15 4.99 13.11
C GLU A 242 12.89 4.34 14.46
N THR A 243 13.23 3.06 14.61
CA THR A 243 13.14 2.37 15.89
C THR A 243 14.50 1.89 16.36
N ARG A 244 14.74 1.90 17.68
CA ARG A 244 15.95 1.37 18.32
C ARG A 244 15.59 0.33 19.38
N GLY A 245 16.35 -0.76 19.40
CA GLY A 245 16.17 -1.84 20.38
C GLY A 245 14.84 -2.59 20.22
N THR A 246 14.39 -2.75 18.97
CA THR A 246 13.07 -3.28 18.64
C THR A 246 13.03 -4.79 18.82
N LYS A 247 11.96 -5.30 19.43
CA LYS A 247 11.69 -6.73 19.60
C LYS A 247 10.28 -7.03 19.12
N LEU A 248 10.15 -8.04 18.27
CA LEU A 248 8.87 -8.65 17.92
C LEU A 248 8.55 -9.74 18.94
N TYR A 249 7.39 -9.63 19.57
CA TYR A 249 6.84 -10.65 20.44
C TYR A 249 5.68 -11.35 19.75
N VAL A 250 5.67 -12.68 19.81
CA VAL A 250 4.47 -13.48 19.57
C VAL A 250 3.95 -13.89 20.95
N LYS A 251 2.76 -13.41 21.30
CA LYS A 251 2.26 -13.38 22.67
C LYS A 251 3.28 -12.70 23.60
N ASN A 252 3.88 -13.46 24.52
CA ASN A 252 4.87 -12.98 25.47
C ASN A 252 6.30 -13.48 25.16
N VAL A 253 6.51 -14.17 24.02
CA VAL A 253 7.82 -14.72 23.65
C VAL A 253 8.47 -13.82 22.59
N PRO A 254 9.68 -13.29 22.83
CA PRO A 254 10.41 -12.53 21.82
C PRO A 254 10.92 -13.49 20.73
N VAL A 255 10.51 -13.27 19.48
CA VAL A 255 10.88 -14.13 18.33
C VAL A 255 11.94 -13.50 17.44
N MET A 256 12.05 -12.17 17.44
CA MET A 256 13.01 -11.44 16.62
C MET A 256 13.43 -10.15 17.33
N ALA A 257 14.72 -9.82 17.26
CA ALA A 257 15.27 -8.56 17.75
C ALA A 257 15.96 -7.81 16.61
N VAL A 258 15.62 -6.54 16.44
CA VAL A 258 16.18 -5.67 15.41
C VAL A 258 16.78 -4.43 16.11
N PRO A 259 18.12 -4.29 16.14
CA PRO A 259 18.77 -3.19 16.84
C PRO A 259 18.36 -1.81 16.34
N TYR A 260 18.16 -1.69 15.02
CA TYR A 260 17.74 -0.47 14.33
C TYR A 260 16.88 -0.83 13.12
N PHE A 261 15.71 -0.20 13.00
CA PHE A 261 14.84 -0.37 11.84
C PHE A 261 14.28 0.98 11.40
N ASN A 262 14.39 1.27 10.10
CA ASN A 262 13.97 2.54 9.51
C ASN A 262 12.92 2.25 8.42
N PHE A 263 11.72 2.82 8.57
CA PHE A 263 10.55 2.49 7.78
C PHE A 263 9.82 3.77 7.30
N PRO A 264 9.12 3.73 6.15
CA PRO A 264 8.29 4.85 5.72
C PRO A 264 7.05 4.99 6.61
N ILE A 265 6.62 6.23 6.87
CA ILE A 265 5.35 6.53 7.57
C ILE A 265 4.28 7.13 6.64
N ASP A 266 4.59 7.25 5.34
CA ASP A 266 3.68 7.68 4.29
C ASP A 266 4.01 6.98 2.96
N ASP A 267 3.26 7.32 1.90
CA ASP A 267 3.34 6.65 0.59
C ASP A 267 4.56 7.05 -0.26
N ARG A 268 5.50 7.84 0.28
CA ARG A 268 6.71 8.19 -0.46
C ARG A 268 7.55 6.93 -0.70
N ARG A 269 8.01 6.76 -1.94
CA ARG A 269 8.97 5.70 -2.29
C ARG A 269 10.25 5.90 -1.51
N THR A 270 10.65 4.91 -0.72
CA THR A 270 11.85 5.00 0.11
C THR A 270 12.63 3.70 0.10
N THR A 271 13.95 3.79 0.09
CA THR A 271 14.85 2.63 0.21
C THR A 271 14.66 1.95 1.56
N GLY A 272 14.59 0.62 1.56
CA GLY A 272 14.38 -0.15 2.78
C GLY A 272 14.26 -1.66 2.55
N ILE A 273 14.28 -2.39 3.66
CA ILE A 273 14.01 -3.83 3.66
C ILE A 273 12.50 -4.02 3.54
N LEU A 274 12.07 -4.79 2.54
CA LEU A 274 10.68 -5.22 2.41
C LEU A 274 10.39 -6.38 3.36
N THR A 275 9.12 -6.75 3.49
CA THR A 275 8.71 -7.86 4.36
C THR A 275 9.42 -9.14 3.92
N PRO A 276 10.24 -9.77 4.79
CA PRO A 276 10.89 -11.02 4.45
C PRO A 276 9.85 -12.13 4.32
N SER A 277 10.09 -13.09 3.43
CA SER A 277 9.27 -14.28 3.31
C SER A 277 9.98 -15.47 3.93
N PHE A 278 9.21 -16.30 4.63
CA PHE A 278 9.64 -17.59 5.15
C PHE A 278 8.68 -18.65 4.64
N GLY A 279 9.19 -19.79 4.19
CA GLY A 279 8.37 -20.84 3.63
C GLY A 279 9.05 -22.19 3.60
N PHE A 280 8.36 -23.15 3.00
CA PHE A 280 8.91 -24.44 2.63
C PHE A 280 8.59 -24.68 1.16
N THR A 281 9.60 -25.08 0.40
CA THR A 281 9.45 -25.48 -1.00
C THR A 281 9.32 -27.00 -1.07
N ASN A 282 8.60 -27.48 -2.09
CA ASN A 282 8.38 -28.92 -2.27
C ASN A 282 9.69 -29.69 -2.46
N ASP A 283 10.68 -29.07 -3.09
CA ASP A 283 11.95 -29.71 -3.42
C ASP A 283 13.19 -28.91 -2.96
N GLY A 284 13.05 -27.97 -2.03
CA GLY A 284 14.17 -27.17 -1.51
C GLY A 284 14.18 -27.00 0.01
N GLY A 285 13.19 -27.55 0.72
CA GLY A 285 13.11 -27.46 2.17
C GLY A 285 12.78 -26.03 2.64
N VAL A 286 13.37 -25.63 3.77
CA VAL A 286 13.17 -24.30 4.38
C VAL A 286 13.64 -23.19 3.44
N GLU A 287 12.84 -22.15 3.27
CA GLU A 287 13.17 -20.97 2.47
C GLU A 287 13.11 -19.69 3.31
N LEU A 288 14.08 -18.79 3.11
CA LEU A 288 14.08 -17.42 3.63
C LEU A 288 14.46 -16.45 2.50
N SER A 289 13.64 -15.44 2.23
CA SER A 289 13.98 -14.33 1.32
C SER A 289 13.86 -12.99 2.05
N VAL A 290 14.83 -12.09 1.83
CA VAL A 290 14.89 -10.77 2.48
C VAL A 290 15.02 -9.67 1.42
N PRO A 291 13.93 -9.25 0.75
CA PRO A 291 14.02 -8.29 -0.34
C PRO A 291 14.41 -6.89 0.16
N VAL A 292 15.32 -6.24 -0.56
CA VAL A 292 15.78 -4.86 -0.30
C VAL A 292 15.38 -3.99 -1.48
N TYR A 293 14.46 -3.07 -1.23
CA TYR A 293 14.02 -2.09 -2.22
C TYR A 293 14.94 -0.87 -2.19
N LEU A 294 15.38 -0.45 -3.37
CA LEU A 294 16.28 0.66 -3.62
C LEU A 294 15.56 1.71 -4.48
N ASN A 295 15.15 2.82 -3.85
CA ASN A 295 14.66 3.98 -4.57
C ASN A 295 15.86 4.79 -5.08
N LEU A 296 16.28 4.54 -6.32
CA LEU A 296 17.48 5.16 -6.91
C LEU A 296 17.19 6.57 -7.46
N ALA A 297 16.06 6.73 -8.16
CA ALA A 297 15.57 8.00 -8.66
C ALA A 297 14.04 7.97 -8.81
N PRO A 298 13.35 9.11 -9.00
CA PRO A 298 11.90 9.15 -9.17
C PRO A 298 11.37 8.29 -10.33
N ASN A 299 12.22 7.99 -11.31
CA ASN A 299 11.86 7.33 -12.56
C ASN A 299 12.49 5.93 -12.74
N TYR A 300 13.29 5.44 -11.79
CA TYR A 300 13.77 4.05 -11.79
C TYR A 300 14.11 3.55 -10.39
N ASP A 301 13.86 2.27 -10.17
CA ASP A 301 14.07 1.59 -8.90
C ASP A 301 14.64 0.18 -9.11
N ALA A 302 15.19 -0.38 -8.03
CA ALA A 302 15.69 -1.74 -8.02
C ALA A 302 15.24 -2.47 -6.75
N THR A 303 15.02 -3.77 -6.85
CA THR A 303 14.82 -4.66 -5.69
C THR A 303 15.86 -5.77 -5.78
N VAL A 304 16.62 -5.95 -4.70
CA VAL A 304 17.61 -7.04 -4.58
C VAL A 304 17.15 -7.97 -3.48
N SER A 305 16.93 -9.23 -3.79
CA SER A 305 16.38 -10.20 -2.85
C SER A 305 17.36 -11.36 -2.64
N PRO A 306 18.21 -11.28 -1.60
CA PRO A 306 18.90 -12.44 -1.07
C PRO A 306 17.89 -13.49 -0.63
N ARG A 307 18.05 -14.70 -1.15
CA ARG A 307 17.18 -15.84 -0.89
C ARG A 307 18.03 -17.05 -0.52
N TYR A 308 17.63 -17.79 0.50
CA TYR A 308 18.29 -19.01 0.92
C TYR A 308 17.29 -20.16 0.91
N ILE A 309 17.66 -21.25 0.24
CA ILE A 309 16.85 -22.47 0.09
C ILE A 309 17.66 -23.59 0.72
N GLY A 310 17.17 -24.18 1.81
CA GLY A 310 17.92 -25.07 2.69
C GLY A 310 18.61 -26.24 1.98
N ASP A 311 17.89 -26.93 1.09
CA ASP A 311 18.42 -28.10 0.37
C ASP A 311 19.12 -27.73 -0.95
N ARG A 312 19.19 -26.46 -1.33
CA ARG A 312 19.74 -26.02 -2.63
C ARG A 312 20.92 -25.05 -2.50
N GLY A 313 20.78 -23.98 -1.70
CA GLY A 313 21.83 -23.00 -1.48
C GLY A 313 21.36 -21.55 -1.44
N ALA A 314 22.31 -20.63 -1.55
CA ALA A 314 22.07 -19.20 -1.61
C ALA A 314 21.82 -18.75 -3.05
N MET A 315 20.79 -17.92 -3.21
CA MET A 315 20.33 -17.34 -4.46
C MET A 315 20.21 -15.82 -4.31
N LEU A 316 20.47 -15.10 -5.38
CA LEU A 316 20.26 -13.67 -5.45
C LEU A 316 19.29 -13.36 -6.58
N GLU A 317 18.14 -12.78 -6.24
CA GLU A 317 17.18 -12.28 -7.21
C GLU A 317 17.31 -10.76 -7.33
N GLY A 318 17.12 -10.26 -8.55
CA GLY A 318 17.14 -8.84 -8.86
C GLY A 318 15.96 -8.46 -9.72
N GLU A 319 15.34 -7.33 -9.41
CA GLU A 319 14.36 -6.66 -10.26
C GLU A 319 14.81 -5.21 -10.45
N PHE A 320 14.76 -4.71 -11.68
CA PHE A 320 15.03 -3.34 -12.03
C PHE A 320 13.90 -2.82 -12.90
N ARG A 321 13.28 -1.71 -12.48
CA ARG A 321 12.19 -1.07 -13.21
C ARG A 321 12.56 0.34 -13.57
N TYR A 322 12.18 0.76 -14.77
CA TYR A 322 12.41 2.11 -15.22
C TYR A 322 11.22 2.66 -16.01
N LEU A 323 11.05 3.97 -15.91
CA LEU A 323 10.18 4.79 -16.72
C LEU A 323 11.02 5.96 -17.23
N THR A 324 11.05 6.13 -18.53
CA THR A 324 11.77 7.23 -19.18
C THR A 324 10.79 8.10 -19.93
N GLU A 325 11.09 9.39 -20.04
CA GLU A 325 10.24 10.33 -20.78
C GLU A 325 10.21 10.00 -22.27
N ASN A 326 11.36 9.64 -22.86
CA ASN A 326 11.53 9.52 -24.30
C ASN A 326 11.69 8.10 -24.82
N PHE A 327 11.92 7.10 -23.96
CA PHE A 327 12.20 5.71 -24.34
C PHE A 327 11.23 4.72 -23.69
N GLY A 328 10.09 5.17 -23.17
CA GLY A 328 9.07 4.30 -22.59
C GLY A 328 9.48 3.69 -21.24
N SER A 329 8.94 2.52 -20.94
CA SER A 329 9.14 1.81 -19.67
C SER A 329 9.65 0.40 -19.88
N GLY A 330 10.28 -0.15 -18.86
CA GLY A 330 10.71 -1.53 -18.89
C GLY A 330 11.00 -2.10 -17.51
N GLN A 331 11.15 -3.42 -17.49
CA GLN A 331 11.44 -4.23 -16.33
C GLN A 331 12.45 -5.30 -16.71
N ILE A 332 13.52 -5.40 -15.94
CA ILE A 332 14.52 -6.46 -16.04
C ILE A 332 14.46 -7.22 -14.72
N TRP A 333 14.33 -8.53 -14.76
CA TRP A 333 14.36 -9.33 -13.55
C TRP A 333 14.95 -10.71 -13.80
N GLY A 334 15.40 -11.34 -12.73
CA GLY A 334 15.96 -12.68 -12.79
C GLY A 334 16.66 -13.03 -11.49
N GLY A 335 17.15 -14.24 -11.43
CA GLY A 335 17.78 -14.84 -10.27
C GLY A 335 19.01 -15.62 -10.67
N TYR A 336 19.99 -15.62 -9.77
CA TYR A 336 21.22 -16.37 -9.92
C TYR A 336 21.49 -17.19 -8.66
N LEU A 337 21.56 -18.51 -8.84
CA LEU A 337 21.93 -19.47 -7.83
C LEU A 337 23.26 -20.09 -8.26
N ALA A 338 24.34 -19.79 -7.55
CA ALA A 338 25.70 -20.09 -8.00
C ALA A 338 26.08 -21.57 -7.94
N SER A 339 25.49 -22.32 -7.00
CA SER A 339 25.76 -23.75 -6.76
C SER A 339 24.51 -24.38 -6.17
N ASP A 340 23.75 -25.14 -6.97
CA ASP A 340 22.56 -25.84 -6.51
C ASP A 340 22.94 -27.26 -6.07
N ALA A 341 22.86 -27.53 -4.76
CA ALA A 341 23.21 -28.82 -4.17
C ALA A 341 22.33 -29.99 -4.66
N LYS A 342 21.16 -29.71 -5.24
CA LYS A 342 20.28 -30.71 -5.88
C LYS A 342 20.48 -30.82 -7.39
N TYR A 343 21.40 -30.04 -7.96
CA TYR A 343 21.67 -29.98 -9.39
C TYR A 343 23.18 -30.01 -9.66
N ASP A 344 23.87 -31.01 -9.10
CA ASP A 344 25.30 -31.30 -9.29
C ASP A 344 26.22 -30.08 -9.10
N ASP A 345 25.88 -29.22 -8.12
CA ASP A 345 26.59 -27.98 -7.81
C ASP A 345 26.76 -27.01 -9.00
N GLN A 346 25.91 -27.15 -10.03
CA GLN A 346 25.91 -26.25 -11.19
C GLN A 346 25.18 -24.94 -10.87
N ASP A 347 25.51 -23.89 -11.62
CA ASP A 347 24.79 -22.63 -11.55
C ASP A 347 23.44 -22.73 -12.25
N ARG A 348 22.43 -22.08 -11.67
CA ARG A 348 21.09 -21.96 -12.24
C ARG A 348 20.69 -20.50 -12.29
N LYS A 349 20.14 -20.07 -13.42
CA LYS A 349 19.82 -18.66 -13.65
C LYS A 349 18.71 -18.43 -14.65
N ASP A 350 17.95 -17.37 -14.44
CA ASP A 350 17.00 -16.84 -15.40
C ASP A 350 17.26 -15.35 -15.63
N LEU A 351 16.76 -14.88 -16.77
CA LEU A 351 16.77 -13.48 -17.11
C LEU A 351 15.54 -13.16 -17.95
N HIS A 352 14.84 -12.14 -17.52
CA HIS A 352 13.69 -11.60 -18.16
C HIS A 352 13.89 -10.12 -18.43
N PHE A 353 13.48 -9.68 -19.60
CA PHE A 353 13.51 -8.29 -19.99
C PHE A 353 12.26 -7.95 -20.79
N LEU A 354 11.49 -7.00 -20.27
CA LEU A 354 10.37 -6.37 -20.95
C LEU A 354 10.66 -4.90 -21.17
N HIS A 355 10.39 -4.42 -22.37
CA HIS A 355 10.47 -3.01 -22.72
C HIS A 355 9.32 -2.62 -23.65
N ASN A 356 8.63 -1.54 -23.29
CA ASN A 356 7.48 -1.02 -24.02
C ASN A 356 7.69 0.47 -24.27
N TRP A 357 7.69 0.86 -25.53
CA TRP A 357 7.95 2.24 -25.90
C TRP A 357 6.98 2.73 -26.98
N GLN A 358 6.17 3.72 -26.62
CA GLN A 358 5.39 4.50 -27.57
C GLN A 358 6.30 5.61 -28.14
N ILE A 359 6.87 5.36 -29.32
CA ILE A 359 7.81 6.29 -29.97
C ILE A 359 7.10 7.60 -30.35
N ASN A 360 5.89 7.49 -30.91
CA ASN A 360 4.98 8.60 -31.20
C ASN A 360 3.55 8.05 -31.44
N ASN A 361 2.61 8.88 -31.90
CA ASN A 361 1.24 8.42 -32.14
C ASN A 361 1.12 7.30 -33.20
N GLN A 362 2.14 7.11 -34.03
CA GLN A 362 2.15 6.17 -35.14
C GLN A 362 2.96 4.90 -34.86
N PHE A 363 4.11 5.04 -34.20
CA PHE A 363 5.05 3.95 -33.97
C PHE A 363 5.11 3.57 -32.49
N SER A 364 5.10 2.27 -32.23
CA SER A 364 5.44 1.72 -30.92
C SER A 364 6.32 0.49 -31.07
N THR A 365 7.13 0.20 -30.05
CA THR A 365 7.96 -0.99 -30.03
C THR A 365 7.81 -1.72 -28.70
N ASN A 366 7.88 -3.05 -28.79
CA ASN A 366 7.81 -3.96 -27.68
C ASN A 366 8.99 -4.92 -27.80
N LEU A 367 9.69 -5.13 -26.71
CA LEU A 367 10.78 -6.10 -26.63
C LEU A 367 10.52 -6.99 -25.42
N GLU A 368 10.57 -8.29 -25.68
CA GLU A 368 10.41 -9.35 -24.70
C GLU A 368 11.58 -10.31 -24.88
N TYR A 369 12.37 -10.51 -23.84
CA TYR A 369 13.45 -11.48 -23.84
C TYR A 369 13.36 -12.31 -22.57
N ASN A 370 13.18 -13.61 -22.74
CA ASN A 370 13.14 -14.57 -21.65
C ASN A 370 14.24 -15.62 -21.85
N TYR A 371 14.93 -15.95 -20.77
CA TYR A 371 15.99 -16.94 -20.71
C TYR A 371 15.94 -17.70 -19.38
N ALA A 372 16.19 -19.00 -19.42
CA ALA A 372 16.48 -19.81 -18.25
C ALA A 372 17.61 -20.80 -18.55
N SER A 373 18.35 -21.20 -17.51
CA SER A 373 19.48 -22.13 -17.61
C SER A 373 19.07 -23.55 -18.02
N ASP A 374 17.93 -24.00 -17.53
CA ASP A 374 17.48 -25.39 -17.62
C ASP A 374 15.95 -25.51 -17.60
N LYS A 375 15.45 -26.70 -17.94
CA LYS A 375 14.02 -27.01 -18.06
C LYS A 375 13.26 -27.06 -16.75
N ASP A 376 13.94 -27.34 -15.64
CA ASP A 376 13.30 -27.51 -14.35
C ASP A 376 13.38 -26.23 -13.50
N TYR A 377 14.05 -25.17 -14.00
CA TYR A 377 14.31 -23.93 -13.28
C TYR A 377 13.07 -23.38 -12.57
N PHE A 378 11.99 -23.16 -13.33
CA PHE A 378 10.76 -22.58 -12.77
C PHE A 378 9.98 -23.58 -11.90
N ALA A 379 10.11 -24.89 -12.13
CA ALA A 379 9.44 -25.89 -11.30
C ALA A 379 10.11 -26.01 -9.92
N ASP A 380 11.44 -25.84 -9.89
CA ASP A 380 12.25 -26.05 -8.70
C ASP A 380 12.40 -24.80 -7.84
N LEU A 381 12.59 -23.64 -8.49
CA LEU A 381 13.00 -22.41 -7.83
C LEU A 381 11.89 -21.38 -7.71
N ASN A 382 10.79 -21.49 -8.48
CA ASN A 382 9.69 -20.54 -8.35
C ASN A 382 8.80 -20.89 -7.15
N ASN A 383 8.56 -19.92 -6.26
CA ASN A 383 7.68 -20.09 -5.09
C ASN A 383 6.26 -19.58 -5.35
N ASN A 384 5.95 -19.07 -6.55
CA ASN A 384 4.61 -18.64 -6.92
C ASN A 384 3.74 -19.85 -7.32
N PRO A 385 2.70 -20.20 -6.56
CA PRO A 385 1.83 -21.34 -6.85
C PRO A 385 1.00 -21.17 -8.14
N ASN A 386 0.93 -19.95 -8.68
CA ASN A 386 0.28 -19.65 -9.96
C ASN A 386 1.26 -19.63 -11.13
N SER A 387 2.55 -19.88 -10.88
CA SER A 387 3.52 -19.96 -11.97
C SER A 387 3.22 -21.16 -12.87
N LYS A 388 3.34 -20.94 -14.18
CA LYS A 388 3.26 -22.00 -15.18
C LYS A 388 4.67 -22.30 -15.64
N THR A 389 5.00 -23.58 -15.77
CA THR A 389 6.26 -23.98 -16.40
C THR A 389 6.12 -23.82 -17.90
N ASP A 390 6.62 -22.70 -18.43
CA ASP A 390 6.66 -22.45 -19.87
C ASP A 390 7.85 -23.22 -20.48
N LEU A 391 7.54 -24.22 -21.30
CA LEU A 391 8.56 -25.02 -21.99
C LEU A 391 9.27 -24.26 -23.12
N ASN A 392 8.65 -23.20 -23.63
CA ASN A 392 9.16 -22.38 -24.72
C ASN A 392 9.19 -20.91 -24.29
N LEU A 393 10.37 -20.41 -23.94
CA LEU A 393 10.54 -19.03 -23.50
C LEU A 393 10.62 -18.11 -24.72
N ARG A 394 9.65 -17.22 -24.84
CA ARG A 394 9.54 -16.29 -25.98
C ARG A 394 10.64 -15.25 -25.95
N ARG A 395 11.21 -14.95 -27.12
CA ARG A 395 12.17 -13.87 -27.35
C ARG A 395 11.72 -13.12 -28.59
N ALA A 396 11.11 -11.95 -28.40
CA ALA A 396 10.48 -11.21 -29.47
C ALA A 396 10.81 -9.73 -29.42
N TRP A 397 11.05 -9.16 -30.59
CA TRP A 397 11.04 -7.73 -30.82
C TRP A 397 9.95 -7.40 -31.84
N GLU A 398 9.13 -6.41 -31.52
CA GLU A 398 8.03 -5.94 -32.35
C GLU A 398 8.15 -4.44 -32.58
N LEU A 399 7.97 -4.02 -33.84
CA LEU A 399 7.78 -2.64 -34.24
C LEU A 399 6.40 -2.52 -34.89
N ASN A 400 5.55 -1.74 -34.26
CA ASN A 400 4.16 -1.55 -34.63
C ASN A 400 3.96 -0.19 -35.28
N TYR A 401 3.17 -0.15 -36.36
CA TYR A 401 2.74 1.07 -37.01
C TYR A 401 1.20 1.13 -37.06
N ARG A 402 0.62 2.22 -36.57
CA ARG A 402 -0.82 2.51 -36.56
C ARG A 402 -1.05 4.00 -36.76
N ASN A 403 -2.30 4.45 -36.90
CA ASN A 403 -2.74 5.86 -36.84
C ASN A 403 -2.11 6.87 -37.83
N GLY A 404 -1.13 6.49 -38.66
CA GLY A 404 -0.53 7.41 -39.63
C GLY A 404 -1.31 7.45 -40.95
N ILE A 405 -1.60 6.29 -41.53
CA ILE A 405 -2.48 6.16 -42.69
C ILE A 405 -3.82 5.60 -42.20
N PRO A 406 -4.96 6.28 -42.41
CA PRO A 406 -6.28 5.78 -42.02
C PRO A 406 -6.53 4.38 -42.58
N GLY A 407 -6.88 3.45 -41.69
CA GLY A 407 -7.14 2.07 -42.07
C GLY A 407 -5.89 1.18 -42.18
N LEU A 408 -4.67 1.73 -42.13
CA LEU A 408 -3.44 0.95 -42.20
C LEU A 408 -2.90 0.60 -40.81
N LYS A 409 -2.57 -0.67 -40.63
CA LYS A 409 -1.80 -1.20 -39.51
C LYS A 409 -0.69 -2.07 -40.08
N ALA A 410 0.54 -1.90 -39.58
CA ALA A 410 1.65 -2.77 -39.93
C ALA A 410 2.38 -3.22 -38.66
N GLN A 411 3.01 -4.39 -38.70
CA GLN A 411 3.89 -4.89 -37.65
C GLN A 411 5.09 -5.59 -38.29
N LEU A 412 6.29 -5.18 -37.89
CA LEU A 412 7.51 -5.96 -38.09
C LEU A 412 7.80 -6.71 -36.80
N LYS A 413 8.02 -8.02 -36.89
CA LYS A 413 8.28 -8.89 -35.74
C LYS A 413 9.48 -9.77 -36.01
N VAL A 414 10.38 -9.86 -35.03
CA VAL A 414 11.47 -10.84 -34.98
C VAL A 414 11.20 -11.67 -33.74
N GLU A 415 10.97 -12.98 -33.91
CA GLU A 415 10.50 -13.84 -32.82
C GLU A 415 11.22 -15.18 -32.86
N ASP A 416 11.73 -15.59 -31.71
CA ASP A 416 12.39 -16.87 -31.46
C ASP A 416 11.90 -17.43 -30.11
N PHE A 417 12.16 -18.71 -29.87
CA PHE A 417 11.79 -19.38 -28.62
C PHE A 417 12.95 -20.23 -28.11
N GLN A 418 13.26 -20.12 -26.81
CA GLN A 418 14.08 -21.10 -26.13
C GLN A 418 13.23 -22.28 -25.70
N THR A 419 13.34 -23.41 -26.39
CA THR A 419 12.79 -24.67 -25.89
C THR A 419 13.70 -25.21 -24.79
N LEU A 420 13.22 -25.23 -23.55
CA LEU A 420 14.01 -25.69 -22.42
C LEU A 420 14.13 -27.22 -22.40
N ASP A 421 13.04 -27.93 -22.71
CA ASP A 421 13.03 -29.39 -22.75
C ASP A 421 13.66 -29.91 -24.05
N GLN A 422 14.91 -30.35 -23.95
CA GLN A 422 15.66 -30.89 -25.08
C GLN A 422 15.18 -32.27 -25.54
N SER A 423 14.38 -32.98 -24.74
CA SER A 423 13.78 -34.27 -25.14
C SER A 423 12.69 -34.12 -26.21
N ILE A 424 12.15 -32.91 -26.37
CA ILE A 424 11.25 -32.58 -27.46
C ILE A 424 12.03 -32.71 -28.78
N ALA A 425 11.56 -33.65 -29.60
CA ALA A 425 12.09 -33.92 -30.92
C ALA A 425 12.21 -32.63 -31.74
N TYR A 426 13.30 -32.49 -32.48
CA TYR A 426 13.66 -31.25 -33.17
C TYR A 426 12.55 -30.72 -34.07
N GLU A 427 11.90 -31.61 -34.82
CA GLU A 427 10.76 -31.34 -35.69
C GLU A 427 9.55 -30.74 -34.95
N LYS A 428 9.38 -31.04 -33.66
CA LYS A 428 8.29 -30.50 -32.81
C LYS A 428 8.61 -29.15 -32.15
N ARG A 429 9.87 -28.70 -32.20
CA ARG A 429 10.26 -27.40 -31.65
C ARG A 429 9.68 -26.25 -32.49
N PRO A 430 9.30 -25.11 -31.87
CA PRO A 430 8.77 -23.97 -32.59
C PRO A 430 9.78 -23.41 -33.60
N TYR A 431 9.26 -22.89 -34.72
CA TYR A 431 10.08 -22.14 -35.68
C TYR A 431 10.27 -20.69 -35.22
N ALA A 432 11.46 -20.16 -35.45
CA ALA A 432 11.71 -18.73 -35.38
C ALA A 432 11.14 -18.01 -36.63
N ARG A 433 10.74 -16.75 -36.45
CA ARG A 433 10.20 -15.87 -37.50
C ARG A 433 11.14 -14.68 -37.68
N LEU A 434 11.96 -14.69 -38.73
CA LEU A 434 13.16 -13.84 -38.87
C LEU A 434 13.28 -13.16 -40.26
N PRO A 435 12.60 -12.04 -40.52
CA PRO A 435 11.51 -11.45 -39.75
C PRO A 435 10.13 -11.92 -40.26
N GLN A 436 9.08 -11.54 -39.54
CA GLN A 436 7.70 -11.53 -39.99
C GLN A 436 7.21 -10.08 -40.18
N PHE A 437 6.64 -9.80 -41.34
CA PHE A 437 5.98 -8.54 -41.67
C PHE A 437 4.49 -8.78 -41.86
N LEU A 438 3.68 -8.11 -41.04
CA LEU A 438 2.23 -8.13 -41.07
C LEU A 438 1.72 -6.77 -41.54
N LEU A 439 0.78 -6.77 -42.48
CA LEU A 439 0.13 -5.57 -42.98
C LEU A 439 -1.37 -5.82 -43.03
N ASN A 440 -2.16 -4.91 -42.47
CA ASN A 440 -3.60 -4.86 -42.60
C ASN A 440 -3.99 -3.46 -43.08
N TYR A 441 -4.62 -3.38 -44.24
CA TYR A 441 -5.18 -2.14 -44.76
C TYR A 441 -6.67 -2.29 -44.96
N LYS A 442 -7.46 -1.50 -44.23
CA LYS A 442 -8.91 -1.50 -44.32
C LYS A 442 -9.44 -0.12 -44.61
N THR A 443 -10.10 0.03 -45.75
CA THR A 443 -10.73 1.29 -46.15
C THR A 443 -12.18 1.05 -46.58
N GLY A 444 -12.98 2.11 -46.62
CA GLY A 444 -14.36 2.02 -47.05
C GLY A 444 -14.96 3.38 -47.37
N ASN A 445 -16.15 3.36 -47.95
CA ASN A 445 -16.88 4.58 -48.30
C ASN A 445 -18.22 4.67 -47.54
N PRO A 446 -18.84 5.86 -47.49
CA PRO A 446 -20.15 6.05 -46.85
C PRO A 446 -21.29 5.28 -47.54
N GLN A 447 -21.09 4.81 -48.78
CA GLN A 447 -22.08 4.04 -49.54
C GLN A 447 -22.12 2.55 -49.14
N GLY A 448 -21.27 2.12 -48.21
CA GLY A 448 -21.27 0.77 -47.64
C GLY A 448 -20.16 -0.15 -48.18
N PHE A 449 -19.42 0.24 -49.21
CA PHE A 449 -18.31 -0.56 -49.73
C PHE A 449 -17.10 -0.50 -48.79
N GLN A 450 -16.50 -1.66 -48.54
CA GLN A 450 -15.27 -1.81 -47.76
C GLN A 450 -14.30 -2.71 -48.51
N VAL A 451 -13.02 -2.35 -48.48
CA VAL A 451 -11.91 -3.13 -49.01
C VAL A 451 -10.94 -3.41 -47.87
N GLU A 452 -10.53 -4.66 -47.75
CA GLU A 452 -9.55 -5.11 -46.76
C GLU A 452 -8.44 -5.89 -47.44
N PHE A 453 -7.20 -5.51 -47.20
CA PHE A 453 -6.00 -6.22 -47.66
C PHE A 453 -5.17 -6.64 -46.47
N ASN A 454 -4.86 -7.93 -46.39
CA ASN A 454 -4.00 -8.53 -45.40
C ASN A 454 -2.77 -9.13 -46.09
N ASN A 455 -1.57 -8.80 -45.59
CA ASN A 455 -0.33 -9.48 -45.96
C ASN A 455 0.33 -10.05 -44.70
N ASP A 456 0.76 -11.31 -44.77
CA ASP A 456 1.59 -11.98 -43.77
C ASP A 456 2.77 -12.61 -44.49
N THR A 457 3.91 -11.92 -44.44
CA THR A 457 5.17 -12.35 -45.02
C THR A 457 6.12 -12.73 -43.90
N ALA A 458 6.61 -13.96 -43.86
CA ALA A 458 7.53 -14.41 -42.83
C ALA A 458 8.59 -15.34 -43.37
N TYR A 459 9.84 -15.15 -42.94
CA TYR A 459 10.89 -16.14 -43.10
C TYR A 459 10.93 -17.02 -41.85
N PHE A 460 10.66 -18.31 -42.03
CA PHE A 460 10.68 -19.31 -40.98
C PHE A 460 12.02 -20.01 -40.98
N LYS A 461 12.69 -19.98 -39.82
CA LYS A 461 13.95 -20.69 -39.61
C LYS A 461 13.82 -21.65 -38.43
N LYS A 462 14.25 -22.89 -38.64
CA LYS A 462 14.40 -23.88 -37.57
C LYS A 462 15.76 -23.67 -36.91
N ASP A 463 15.77 -23.62 -35.57
CA ASP A 463 16.92 -23.50 -34.63
C ASP A 463 18.21 -22.87 -35.18
N ILE A 464 18.60 -21.71 -34.63
CA ILE A 464 19.79 -20.97 -35.05
C ILE A 464 21.09 -21.69 -34.63
N GLY A 465 21.03 -22.60 -33.64
CA GLY A 465 22.21 -23.27 -33.06
C GLY A 465 22.43 -24.71 -33.50
N ALA A 466 21.47 -25.37 -34.14
CA ALA A 466 21.60 -26.75 -34.58
C ALA A 466 22.20 -26.81 -36.00
N LEU A 467 23.40 -27.37 -36.11
CA LEU A 467 24.00 -27.71 -37.40
C LEU A 467 23.22 -28.88 -38.03
N ASP A 468 22.59 -28.61 -39.16
CA ASP A 468 22.26 -29.60 -40.19
C ASP A 468 21.26 -30.70 -39.80
N VAL A 469 20.08 -30.29 -39.34
CA VAL A 469 18.89 -31.14 -39.30
C VAL A 469 17.98 -30.68 -40.42
N GLY A 470 17.75 -31.53 -41.42
CA GLY A 470 17.13 -31.24 -42.73
C GLY A 470 15.67 -30.74 -42.74
N GLU A 471 15.25 -30.01 -41.73
CA GLU A 471 14.00 -29.27 -41.70
C GLU A 471 14.07 -28.07 -42.66
N PRO A 472 13.10 -27.91 -43.56
CA PRO A 472 13.11 -26.82 -44.50
C PRO A 472 12.92 -25.49 -43.77
N SER A 473 13.83 -24.55 -44.03
CA SER A 473 13.62 -23.13 -43.75
C SER A 473 13.08 -22.46 -45.00
N GLY A 474 12.34 -21.37 -44.87
CA GLY A 474 11.72 -20.77 -46.05
C GLY A 474 10.89 -19.54 -45.80
N THR A 475 10.62 -18.81 -46.89
CA THR A 475 9.76 -17.62 -46.90
C THR A 475 8.35 -18.02 -47.28
N ARG A 476 7.36 -17.62 -46.47
CA ARG A 476 5.94 -17.65 -46.84
C ARG A 476 5.45 -16.23 -47.09
N ILE A 477 4.76 -16.02 -48.20
CA ILE A 477 4.02 -14.80 -48.50
C ILE A 477 2.55 -15.17 -48.60
N TYR A 478 1.74 -14.69 -47.65
CA TYR A 478 0.29 -14.83 -47.66
C TYR A 478 -0.35 -13.47 -47.95
N ASN A 479 -1.26 -13.44 -48.93
CA ASN A 479 -2.05 -12.26 -49.30
C ASN A 479 -3.53 -12.63 -49.25
N ASP A 480 -4.35 -11.78 -48.65
CA ASP A 480 -5.81 -11.91 -48.61
C ASP A 480 -6.44 -10.55 -48.93
N PHE A 481 -7.13 -10.48 -50.06
CA PHE A 481 -7.83 -9.28 -50.52
C PHE A 481 -9.33 -9.55 -50.49
N ALA A 482 -10.06 -8.78 -49.70
CA ALA A 482 -11.50 -8.92 -49.52
C ALA A 482 -12.24 -7.62 -49.87
N VAL A 483 -13.38 -7.74 -50.54
CA VAL A 483 -14.32 -6.66 -50.81
C VAL A 483 -15.67 -7.00 -50.21
N ARG A 484 -16.23 -6.07 -49.44
CA ARG A 484 -17.50 -6.24 -48.71
C ARG A 484 -18.44 -5.08 -49.02
N TYR A 485 -19.75 -5.35 -49.04
CA TYR A 485 -20.77 -4.31 -49.11
C TYR A 485 -21.66 -4.37 -47.86
N ASN A 486 -21.61 -3.37 -47.00
CA ASN A 486 -22.35 -3.34 -45.73
C ASN A 486 -23.73 -2.72 -45.94
N TYR A 487 -24.72 -3.54 -46.29
CA TYR A 487 -26.12 -3.12 -46.29
C TYR A 487 -26.71 -3.28 -44.88
N ARG A 488 -27.05 -2.16 -44.22
CA ARG A 488 -27.61 -2.17 -42.86
C ARG A 488 -28.81 -1.22 -42.78
N ASN A 489 -29.93 -1.72 -42.28
CA ASN A 489 -31.14 -0.97 -41.94
C ASN A 489 -31.46 -1.18 -40.44
N PRO A 490 -32.37 -0.40 -39.82
CA PRO A 490 -32.69 -0.52 -38.39
C PRO A 490 -33.21 -1.89 -37.93
N TRP A 491 -33.65 -2.73 -38.86
CA TRP A 491 -34.31 -4.01 -38.59
C TRP A 491 -33.66 -5.21 -39.32
N SER A 492 -32.62 -5.00 -40.13
CA SER A 492 -31.88 -6.09 -40.81
C SER A 492 -30.51 -5.65 -41.33
N PHE A 493 -29.61 -6.61 -41.57
CA PHE A 493 -28.34 -6.38 -42.24
C PHE A 493 -28.01 -7.52 -43.21
N VAL A 494 -27.33 -7.18 -44.31
CA VAL A 494 -26.81 -8.12 -45.31
C VAL A 494 -25.41 -7.63 -45.72
N ILE A 495 -24.39 -8.48 -45.55
CA ILE A 495 -22.99 -8.11 -45.82
C ILE A 495 -22.38 -9.15 -46.76
N PRO A 496 -22.61 -9.08 -48.09
CA PRO A 496 -21.90 -9.92 -49.04
C PRO A 496 -20.41 -9.60 -49.02
N GLU A 497 -19.59 -10.65 -49.12
CA GLU A 497 -18.13 -10.59 -49.12
C GLU A 497 -17.59 -11.50 -50.22
N VAL A 498 -16.62 -10.98 -50.98
CA VAL A 498 -15.81 -11.76 -51.90
C VAL A 498 -14.35 -11.58 -51.49
N SER A 499 -13.62 -12.68 -51.33
CA SER A 499 -12.19 -12.66 -50.97
C SER A 499 -11.36 -13.50 -51.93
N LEU A 500 -10.13 -13.04 -52.19
CA LEU A 500 -9.10 -13.74 -52.94
C LEU A 500 -7.89 -13.95 -52.02
N ARG A 501 -7.55 -15.22 -51.79
CA ARG A 501 -6.42 -15.63 -50.97
C ARG A 501 -5.35 -16.24 -51.84
N ASN A 502 -4.10 -15.83 -51.63
CA ASN A 502 -2.93 -16.36 -52.30
C ASN A 502 -1.84 -16.68 -51.27
N ILE A 503 -1.22 -17.85 -51.40
CA ILE A 503 -0.10 -18.28 -50.57
C ILE A 503 1.03 -18.74 -51.48
N ASN A 504 2.21 -18.13 -51.31
CA ASN A 504 3.44 -18.56 -51.96
C ASN A 504 4.45 -18.99 -50.89
N THR A 505 5.15 -20.09 -51.14
CA THR A 505 6.19 -20.61 -50.25
C THR A 505 7.47 -20.81 -51.06
N PHE A 506 8.59 -20.37 -50.49
CA PHE A 506 9.93 -20.47 -51.06
C PHE A 506 10.82 -21.17 -50.04
N TYR A 507 11.44 -22.29 -50.42
CA TYR A 507 12.29 -23.11 -49.56
C TYR A 507 13.76 -22.92 -49.91
#